data_AF-A0A9W4LS86-F1
#
_entry.id   AF-A0A9W4LS86-F1
#
_cell.length_a   1.000
_cell.length_b   1.000
_cell.length_c   1.000
_cell.angle_alpha   90.00
_cell.angle_beta   90.00
_cell.angle_gamma   90.00
#
_symmetry.space_group_name_H-M   'P 1'
#
loop_
_entity.id
_entity.type
_entity.pdbx_description
1 polymer ?
#
loop_
_entity_poly.entity_id
_entity_poly.type
_entity_poly.pdbx_seq_one_letter_code
_entity_poly.pdbx_strand_id
1 'polypeptide(L)'
;MTTQMLRADPFVTIPVCGSDGRVVPARVRRSTAEALAHIRLFAAPAPQQENVPEPIILIPHEGPMTRRRCVQIASWVSQIDRETLISPTLKGRTAKARQIGYWLTHRFCGATLNEIGQTFGGRDHTSVLHGVRRASSVIASLKLDGLSPEGFAQVLWDTDWRATR
;
A
#
# COMPACT_ATOMS: atom_id res chain seq x y z
N MET A 1 -34.59 -10.07 66.02
CA MET A 1 -34.18 -9.42 64.75
C MET A 1 -33.45 -10.46 63.92
N THR A 2 -34.09 -10.94 62.85
CA THR A 2 -33.67 -12.10 62.05
C THR A 2 -32.73 -11.64 60.92
N THR A 3 -31.42 -11.87 61.06
CA THR A 3 -30.46 -11.68 59.96
C THR A 3 -30.39 -12.98 59.15
N GLN A 4 -31.09 -13.00 58.02
CA GLN A 4 -31.10 -14.08 57.04
C GLN A 4 -29.74 -14.13 56.33
N MET A 5 -28.92 -15.15 56.62
CA MET A 5 -27.70 -15.43 55.87
C MET A 5 -28.06 -15.84 54.43
N LEU A 6 -27.83 -14.92 53.48
CA LEU A 6 -27.87 -15.20 52.04
C LEU A 6 -26.79 -16.23 51.69
N ARG A 7 -27.19 -17.50 51.49
CA ARG A 7 -26.35 -18.52 50.87
C ARG A 7 -25.97 -18.05 49.46
N ALA A 8 -24.68 -17.88 49.20
CA ALA A 8 -24.18 -17.52 47.88
C ALA A 8 -24.63 -18.55 46.83
N ASP A 9 -25.17 -18.07 45.71
CA ASP A 9 -25.64 -18.93 44.61
C ASP A 9 -24.47 -19.76 44.05
N PRO A 10 -24.56 -21.11 44.02
CA PRO A 10 -23.45 -21.99 43.62
C PRO A 10 -23.12 -21.94 42.12
N PHE A 11 -23.82 -21.12 41.33
CA PHE A 11 -23.64 -20.98 39.89
C PHE A 11 -23.14 -19.59 39.48
N VAL A 12 -22.37 -19.54 38.40
CA VAL A 12 -21.91 -18.31 37.73
C VAL A 12 -22.25 -18.40 36.25
N THR A 13 -22.70 -17.29 35.67
CA THR A 13 -22.96 -17.18 34.24
C THR A 13 -21.70 -16.70 33.52
N ILE A 14 -21.23 -17.45 32.53
CA ILE A 14 -20.08 -17.10 31.69
C ILE A 14 -20.51 -17.01 30.22
N PRO A 15 -19.96 -16.07 29.43
CA PRO A 15 -20.19 -16.04 27.99
C PRO A 15 -19.46 -17.20 27.32
N VAL A 16 -20.17 -18.01 26.53
CA VAL A 16 -19.58 -19.09 25.72
C VAL A 16 -19.90 -18.82 24.26
N CYS A 17 -18.89 -18.93 23.40
CA CYS A 17 -19.05 -18.79 21.95
C CYS A 17 -19.49 -20.14 21.37
N GLY A 18 -20.65 -20.18 20.71
CA GLY A 18 -21.13 -21.34 19.95
C GLY A 18 -20.32 -21.55 18.67
N SER A 19 -20.45 -22.73 18.06
CA SER A 19 -19.81 -23.07 16.77
C SER A 19 -20.30 -22.21 15.59
N ASP A 20 -21.43 -21.53 15.76
CA ASP A 20 -22.03 -20.54 14.86
C ASP A 20 -21.49 -19.11 15.10
N GLY A 21 -20.53 -18.93 16.00
CA GLY A 21 -19.91 -17.63 16.33
C GLY A 21 -20.77 -16.74 17.23
N ARG A 22 -21.93 -17.21 17.71
CA ARG A 22 -22.79 -16.46 18.62
C ARG A 22 -22.38 -16.67 20.07
N VAL A 23 -22.34 -15.59 20.85
CA VAL A 23 -22.01 -15.66 22.28
C VAL A 23 -23.29 -15.81 23.09
N VAL A 24 -23.44 -16.93 23.79
CA VAL A 24 -24.59 -17.21 24.66
C VAL A 24 -24.15 -17.34 26.12
N PRO A 25 -24.96 -16.85 27.09
CA PRO A 25 -24.65 -16.99 28.50
C PRO A 25 -24.90 -18.44 28.97
N ALA A 26 -23.85 -19.11 29.45
CA ALA A 26 -23.93 -20.45 30.04
C ALA A 26 -23.78 -20.39 31.56
N ARG A 27 -24.64 -21.10 32.31
CA ARG A 27 -24.62 -21.13 33.77
C ARG A 27 -23.85 -22.36 34.27
N VAL A 28 -22.69 -22.14 34.90
CA VAL A 28 -21.75 -23.19 35.30
C VAL A 28 -21.54 -23.19 36.81
N ARG A 29 -21.30 -24.35 37.43
CA ARG A 29 -20.99 -24.43 38.87
C ARG A 29 -19.64 -23.80 39.18
N ARG A 30 -19.55 -23.08 40.30
CA ARG A 30 -18.33 -22.35 40.71
C ARG A 30 -17.06 -23.23 40.77
N SER A 31 -17.15 -24.48 41.21
CA SER A 31 -15.98 -25.37 41.32
C SER A 31 -15.33 -25.72 39.98
N THR A 32 -16.10 -25.73 38.88
CA THR A 32 -15.59 -25.91 37.51
C THR A 32 -15.11 -24.61 36.87
N ALA A 33 -15.63 -23.46 37.32
CA ALA A 33 -15.24 -22.15 36.78
C ALA A 33 -13.81 -21.75 37.18
N GLU A 34 -13.36 -22.12 38.39
CA GLU A 34 -11.98 -21.90 38.85
C GLU A 34 -10.98 -22.74 38.04
N ALA A 35 -11.32 -24.00 37.73
CA ALA A 35 -10.51 -24.86 36.87
C ALA A 35 -10.40 -24.34 35.42
N LEU A 36 -11.47 -23.72 34.90
CA LEU A 36 -11.47 -23.09 33.57
C LEU A 36 -10.72 -21.75 33.54
N ALA A 37 -10.53 -21.08 34.69
CA ALA A 37 -9.80 -19.81 34.77
C ALA A 37 -8.29 -19.99 34.45
N HIS A 38 -7.72 -21.17 34.70
CA HIS A 38 -6.35 -21.50 34.33
C HIS A 38 -6.18 -21.87 32.85
N ILE A 39 -7.26 -22.21 32.14
CA ILE A 39 -7.27 -22.43 30.68
C ILE A 39 -7.51 -21.07 29.98
N ARG A 40 -6.68 -20.09 30.33
CA ARG A 40 -6.51 -18.83 29.59
C ARG A 40 -5.04 -18.62 29.25
N LEU A 41 -4.38 -19.68 28.80
CA LEU A 41 -3.07 -19.61 28.16
C LEU A 41 -3.20 -19.71 26.64
N PHE A 42 -3.99 -18.81 26.07
CA PHE A 42 -3.73 -18.17 24.79
C PHE A 42 -4.52 -16.88 24.87
N ALA A 43 -3.99 -15.93 25.64
CA ALA A 43 -4.24 -14.53 25.34
C ALA A 43 -3.82 -14.38 23.87
N ALA A 44 -4.78 -14.41 22.97
CA ALA A 44 -4.57 -13.97 21.60
C ALA A 44 -3.84 -12.63 21.75
N PRO A 45 -2.63 -12.48 21.15
CA PRO A 45 -1.98 -11.19 21.16
C PRO A 45 -3.06 -10.20 20.73
N ALA A 46 -3.27 -9.15 21.55
CA ALA A 46 -4.14 -8.03 21.17
C ALA A 46 -3.90 -7.80 19.69
N PRO A 47 -4.96 -7.72 18.85
CA PRO A 47 -4.76 -7.57 17.42
C PRO A 47 -3.77 -6.43 17.31
N GLN A 48 -2.55 -6.78 16.91
CA GLN A 48 -1.64 -5.77 16.42
C GLN A 48 -2.52 -5.04 15.43
N GLN A 49 -2.53 -3.72 15.47
CA GLN A 49 -2.80 -3.01 14.23
C GLN A 49 -1.76 -3.59 13.27
N GLU A 50 -2.13 -4.70 12.62
CA GLU A 50 -1.73 -5.03 11.30
C GLU A 50 -1.97 -3.70 10.62
N ASN A 51 -0.85 -3.02 10.40
CA ASN A 51 -0.82 -1.81 9.59
C ASN A 51 -1.61 -2.23 8.36
N VAL A 52 -2.89 -1.87 8.34
CA VAL A 52 -3.65 -1.83 7.11
C VAL A 52 -2.81 -0.82 6.36
N PRO A 53 -2.02 -1.26 5.34
CA PRO A 53 -1.30 -0.29 4.55
C PRO A 53 -2.36 0.74 4.15
N GLU A 54 -2.05 2.02 4.35
CA GLU A 54 -2.90 3.14 3.96
C GLU A 54 -3.69 2.75 2.73
N PRO A 55 -5.03 2.98 2.72
CA PRO A 55 -5.93 2.32 1.79
C PRO A 55 -5.23 2.25 0.45
N ILE A 56 -4.83 1.04 0.04
CA ILE A 56 -4.31 0.84 -1.30
C ILE A 56 -5.50 1.30 -2.12
N ILE A 57 -5.41 2.55 -2.60
CA ILE A 57 -6.35 3.07 -3.55
C ILE A 57 -6.26 2.02 -4.63
N LEU A 58 -7.30 1.19 -4.71
CA LEU A 58 -7.51 0.31 -5.85
C LEU A 58 -7.64 1.31 -6.99
N ILE A 59 -6.51 1.69 -7.59
CA ILE A 59 -6.52 2.58 -8.74
C ILE A 59 -7.28 1.74 -9.76
N PRO A 60 -8.53 2.10 -10.11
CA PRO A 60 -9.35 1.22 -10.91
C PRO A 60 -8.62 1.02 -12.24
N HIS A 61 -8.23 -0.22 -12.54
CA HIS A 61 -7.64 -0.61 -13.81
C HIS A 61 -8.78 -0.88 -14.80
N GLU A 62 -9.51 0.16 -15.22
CA GLU A 62 -10.59 -0.01 -16.20
C GLU A 62 -10.64 1.16 -17.21
N GLY A 63 -9.49 1.76 -17.54
CA GLY A 63 -9.45 2.84 -18.53
C GLY A 63 -8.17 2.86 -19.36
N PRO A 64 -8.22 3.46 -20.57
CA PRO A 64 -7.06 3.59 -21.44
C PRO A 64 -5.94 4.37 -20.74
N MET A 65 -4.69 3.97 -20.97
CA MET A 65 -3.54 4.65 -20.40
C MET A 65 -3.43 6.06 -20.99
N THR A 66 -3.67 7.07 -20.16
CA THR A 66 -3.59 8.48 -20.56
C THR A 66 -2.32 9.11 -20.00
N ARG A 67 -1.79 10.13 -20.69
CA ARG A 67 -0.64 10.93 -20.24
C ARG A 67 -0.83 11.47 -18.82
N ARG A 68 -2.06 11.94 -18.52
CA ARG A 68 -2.44 12.41 -17.18
C ARG A 68 -2.26 11.33 -16.11
N ARG A 69 -2.64 10.09 -16.43
CA ARG A 69 -2.50 8.95 -15.52
C ARG A 69 -1.03 8.58 -15.28
N CYS A 70 -0.18 8.63 -16.30
CA CYS A 70 1.27 8.41 -16.12
C CYS A 70 1.90 9.41 -15.15
N VAL A 71 1.51 10.70 -15.25
CA VAL A 71 1.96 11.73 -14.31
C VAL A 71 1.43 11.46 -12.90
N GLN A 72 0.18 11.02 -12.77
CA GLN A 72 -0.41 10.64 -11.48
C GLN A 72 0.32 9.46 -10.84
N ILE A 73 0.63 8.41 -11.59
CA ILE A 73 1.37 7.25 -11.10
C ILE A 73 2.76 7.68 -10.63
N ALA A 74 3.48 8.46 -11.44
CA ALA A 74 4.79 8.97 -11.06
C ALA A 74 4.75 9.86 -9.79
N SER A 75 3.72 10.69 -9.66
CA SER A 75 3.47 11.51 -8.47
C SER A 75 3.19 10.66 -7.23
N TRP A 76 2.33 9.67 -7.37
CA TRP A 76 1.93 8.76 -6.29
C TRP A 76 3.13 7.95 -5.75
N VAL A 77 3.89 7.28 -6.63
CA VAL A 77 5.04 6.47 -6.21
C VAL A 77 6.13 7.34 -5.55
N SER A 78 6.36 8.53 -6.09
CA SER A 78 7.44 9.40 -5.58
C SER A 78 7.05 10.23 -4.35
N GLN A 79 5.75 10.32 -4.04
CA GLN A 79 5.18 11.23 -3.04
C GLN A 79 5.56 12.69 -3.33
N ILE A 80 5.49 13.08 -4.60
CA ILE A 80 5.78 14.44 -5.09
C ILE A 80 4.57 14.96 -5.84
N ASP A 81 4.15 16.18 -5.52
CA ASP A 81 3.04 16.81 -6.21
C ASP A 81 3.25 16.93 -7.72
N ARG A 82 2.16 16.77 -8.48
CA ARG A 82 2.16 16.89 -9.94
C ARG A 82 2.73 18.24 -10.40
N GLU A 83 2.41 19.31 -9.70
CA GLU A 83 2.92 20.66 -9.96
C GLU A 83 4.45 20.71 -9.80
N THR A 84 4.97 20.05 -8.77
CA THR A 84 6.41 19.96 -8.53
C THR A 84 7.10 19.13 -9.62
N LEU A 85 6.45 18.11 -10.17
CA LEU A 85 6.97 17.36 -11.32
C LEU A 85 7.03 18.21 -12.59
N ILE A 86 6.09 19.14 -12.77
CA ILE A 86 6.08 20.07 -13.92
C ILE A 86 7.07 21.22 -13.71
N SER A 87 7.34 21.58 -12.44
CA SER A 87 8.23 22.69 -12.07
C SER A 87 9.67 22.51 -12.60
N PRO A 88 10.42 23.62 -12.80
CA PRO A 88 11.79 23.61 -13.35
C PRO A 88 12.84 22.91 -12.46
N THR A 89 12.48 22.52 -11.23
CA THR A 89 13.37 21.96 -10.20
C THR A 89 14.34 20.87 -10.71
N LEU A 90 15.63 21.00 -10.37
CA LEU A 90 16.68 20.03 -10.74
C LEU A 90 17.04 19.05 -9.62
N LYS A 91 16.28 19.02 -8.53
CA LYS A 91 16.50 18.08 -7.41
C LYS A 91 16.47 16.64 -7.92
N GLY A 92 17.46 15.84 -7.52
CA GLY A 92 17.64 14.46 -8.02
C GLY A 92 16.42 13.56 -7.82
N ARG A 93 15.75 13.67 -6.66
CA ARG A 93 14.51 12.91 -6.36
C ARG A 93 13.38 13.25 -7.34
N THR A 94 13.15 14.53 -7.61
CA THR A 94 12.16 15.00 -8.59
C THR A 94 12.55 14.62 -10.02
N ALA A 95 13.83 14.70 -10.36
CA ALA A 95 14.33 14.28 -11.66
C ALA A 95 14.09 12.78 -11.90
N LYS A 96 14.38 11.91 -10.91
CA LYS A 96 14.08 10.47 -11.00
C LYS A 96 12.59 10.22 -11.22
N ALA A 97 11.73 10.88 -10.44
CA ALA A 97 10.28 10.75 -10.57
C ALA A 97 9.78 11.14 -11.98
N ARG A 98 10.31 12.24 -12.56
CA ARG A 98 10.01 12.61 -13.95
C ARG A 98 10.48 11.57 -14.96
N GLN A 99 11.69 11.03 -14.79
CA GLN A 99 12.24 10.04 -15.70
C GLN A 99 11.37 8.77 -15.73
N ILE A 100 10.84 8.36 -14.58
CA ILE A 100 9.83 7.29 -14.49
C ILE A 100 8.58 7.69 -15.27
N GLY A 101 8.06 8.91 -15.06
CA GLY A 101 6.91 9.44 -15.81
C GLY A 101 7.13 9.48 -17.32
N TYR A 102 8.31 9.87 -17.79
CA TYR A 102 8.67 9.89 -19.21
C TYR A 102 8.58 8.49 -19.80
N TRP A 103 9.19 7.52 -19.11
CA TRP A 103 9.20 6.13 -19.57
C TRP A 103 7.80 5.53 -19.60
N LEU A 104 6.98 5.74 -18.56
CA LEU A 104 5.59 5.26 -18.53
C LEU A 104 4.78 5.83 -19.70
N THR A 105 4.92 7.14 -19.95
CA THR A 105 4.21 7.82 -21.04
C THR A 105 4.67 7.33 -22.41
N HIS A 106 5.97 7.12 -22.58
CA HIS A 106 6.54 6.58 -23.82
C HIS A 106 6.09 5.13 -24.06
N ARG A 107 6.15 4.27 -23.04
CA ARG A 107 5.90 2.84 -23.17
C ARG A 107 4.42 2.50 -23.37
N PHE A 108 3.53 3.14 -22.61
CA PHE A 108 2.13 2.73 -22.57
C PHE A 108 1.18 3.67 -23.32
N CYS A 109 1.53 4.95 -23.48
CA CYS A 109 0.70 5.89 -24.25
C CYS A 109 1.16 6.03 -25.71
N GLY A 110 2.36 5.53 -26.06
CA GLY A 110 2.94 5.72 -27.40
C GLY A 110 3.20 7.18 -27.77
N ALA A 111 3.32 8.07 -26.78
CA ALA A 111 3.50 9.50 -27.02
C ALA A 111 4.90 9.81 -27.58
N THR A 112 4.99 10.80 -28.45
CA THR A 112 6.26 11.28 -28.97
C THR A 112 7.08 12.01 -27.90
N LEU A 113 8.40 12.10 -28.08
CA LEU A 113 9.30 12.76 -27.12
C LEU A 113 8.93 14.24 -26.88
N ASN A 114 8.45 14.93 -27.91
CA ASN A 114 7.97 16.32 -27.80
C ASN A 114 6.68 16.40 -26.97
N GLU A 115 5.69 15.54 -27.22
CA GLU A 115 4.45 15.52 -26.45
C GLU A 115 4.68 15.19 -24.97
N ILE A 116 5.62 14.28 -24.70
CA ILE A 116 6.05 13.99 -23.32
C ILE A 116 6.66 15.25 -22.72
N GLY A 117 7.59 15.91 -23.41
CA GLY A 117 8.19 17.17 -22.95
C GLY A 117 7.15 18.22 -22.59
N GLN A 118 6.14 18.42 -23.44
CA GLN A 118 5.02 19.34 -23.20
C GLN A 118 4.22 18.96 -21.95
N THR A 119 3.94 17.68 -21.75
CA THR A 119 3.19 17.17 -20.59
C THR A 119 3.91 17.47 -19.26
N PHE A 120 5.24 17.48 -19.26
CA PHE A 120 6.05 17.69 -18.06
C PHE A 120 6.61 19.13 -17.94
N GLY A 121 5.88 20.12 -18.48
CA GLY A 121 6.21 21.53 -18.34
C GLY A 121 7.12 22.07 -19.45
N GLY A 122 6.91 21.64 -20.70
CA GLY A 122 7.64 22.16 -21.86
C GLY A 122 9.13 21.78 -21.88
N ARG A 123 9.47 20.56 -21.45
CA ARG A 123 10.87 20.09 -21.42
C ARG A 123 11.40 19.75 -22.80
N ASP A 124 12.70 19.98 -23.01
CA ASP A 124 13.38 19.59 -24.23
C ASP A 124 13.28 18.08 -24.48
N HIS A 125 12.95 17.71 -25.72
CA HIS A 125 12.80 16.31 -26.13
C HIS A 125 14.08 15.49 -25.93
N THR A 126 15.27 16.13 -25.99
CA THR A 126 16.56 15.50 -25.70
C THR A 126 16.67 15.12 -24.23
N SER A 127 16.20 15.99 -23.32
CA SER A 127 16.12 15.70 -21.88
C SER A 127 15.17 14.54 -21.59
N VAL A 128 14.04 14.50 -22.31
CA VAL A 128 13.09 13.37 -22.23
C VAL A 128 13.75 12.08 -22.71
N LEU A 129 14.39 12.11 -23.88
CA LEU A 129 15.10 10.96 -24.45
C LEU A 129 16.12 10.37 -23.48
N HIS A 130 16.95 11.22 -22.88
CA HIS A 130 17.93 10.79 -21.88
C HIS A 130 17.27 10.13 -20.67
N GLY A 131 16.14 10.68 -20.19
CA GLY A 131 15.37 10.09 -19.11
C GLY A 131 14.78 8.72 -19.45
N VAL A 132 14.17 8.60 -20.63
CA VAL A 132 13.58 7.33 -21.11
C VAL A 132 14.66 6.25 -21.26
N ARG A 133 15.81 6.59 -21.85
CA ARG A 133 16.94 5.66 -21.99
C ARG A 133 17.46 5.19 -20.64
N ARG A 134 17.56 6.11 -19.67
CA ARG A 134 18.01 5.77 -18.32
C ARG A 134 17.07 4.79 -17.63
N ALA A 135 15.76 5.06 -17.63
CA ALA A 135 14.77 4.15 -17.05
C ALA A 135 14.77 2.79 -17.76
N SER A 136 14.86 2.78 -19.10
CA SER A 136 14.90 1.55 -19.90
C SER A 136 16.14 0.70 -19.59
N SER A 137 17.30 1.34 -19.37
CA SER A 137 18.52 0.64 -18.95
C SER A 137 18.34 -0.08 -17.61
N VAL A 138 17.71 0.58 -16.64
CA VAL A 138 17.45 -0.02 -15.32
C VAL A 138 16.51 -1.23 -15.44
N ILE A 139 15.44 -1.11 -16.24
CA ILE A 139 14.52 -2.22 -16.52
C ILE A 139 15.23 -3.39 -17.18
N ALA A 140 16.09 -3.12 -18.17
CA ALA A 140 16.86 -4.15 -18.85
C ALA A 140 17.82 -4.88 -17.90
N SER A 141 18.49 -4.15 -17.00
CA SER A 141 19.37 -4.74 -15.98
C SER A 141 18.60 -5.62 -14.99
N LEU A 142 17.38 -5.24 -14.64
CA LEU A 142 16.51 -6.00 -13.72
C LEU A 142 15.71 -7.13 -14.40
N LYS A 143 15.73 -7.20 -15.74
CA LYS A 143 14.95 -8.17 -16.55
C LYS A 143 13.46 -8.17 -16.19
N LEU A 144 12.87 -6.98 -16.07
CA LEU A 144 11.45 -6.84 -15.71
C LEU A 144 10.56 -6.96 -16.94
N ASP A 145 9.63 -7.90 -16.92
CA ASP A 145 8.64 -8.12 -17.97
C ASP A 145 7.23 -8.33 -17.39
N GLY A 146 6.20 -7.95 -18.15
CA GLY A 146 4.80 -8.29 -17.83
C GLY A 146 4.16 -7.57 -16.63
N LEU A 147 4.77 -6.51 -16.09
CA LEU A 147 4.22 -5.76 -14.96
C LEU A 147 3.14 -4.75 -15.39
N SER A 148 2.25 -4.41 -14.45
CA SER A 148 1.35 -3.26 -14.60
C SER A 148 2.16 -1.93 -14.62
N PRO A 149 1.60 -0.86 -15.19
CA PRO A 149 2.21 0.48 -15.13
C PRO A 149 2.63 0.91 -13.74
N GLU A 150 1.78 0.64 -12.75
CA GLU A 150 2.01 0.93 -11.35
C GLU A 150 3.16 0.09 -10.80
N GLY A 151 3.21 -1.21 -11.14
CA GLY A 151 4.28 -2.11 -10.75
C GLY A 151 5.65 -1.69 -11.29
N PHE A 152 5.72 -1.32 -12.57
CA PHE A 152 6.96 -0.77 -13.14
C PHE A 152 7.40 0.51 -12.43
N ALA A 153 6.46 1.42 -12.17
CA ALA A 153 6.76 2.69 -11.51
C ALA A 153 7.34 2.47 -10.11
N GLN A 154 6.73 1.57 -9.34
CA GLN A 154 7.16 1.22 -7.98
C GLN A 154 8.57 0.62 -7.98
N VAL A 155 8.80 -0.41 -8.80
CA VAL A 155 10.12 -1.07 -8.88
C VAL A 155 11.20 -0.09 -9.33
N LEU A 156 10.92 0.73 -10.33
CA LEU A 156 11.85 1.78 -10.78
C LEU A 156 12.16 2.80 -9.69
N TRP A 157 11.20 3.12 -8.84
CA TRP A 157 11.40 4.06 -7.75
C TRP A 157 12.23 3.47 -6.59
N ASP A 158 11.98 2.22 -6.24
CA ASP A 158 12.67 1.55 -5.13
C ASP A 158 14.11 1.17 -5.51
N THR A 159 14.36 0.96 -6.81
CA THR A 159 15.71 0.62 -7.30
C THR A 159 16.67 1.79 -7.20
N ASP A 160 17.90 1.55 -6.73
CA ASP A 160 18.98 2.54 -6.82
C ASP A 160 19.59 2.59 -8.23
N TRP A 161 19.33 3.67 -8.95
CA TRP A 161 19.81 3.91 -10.32
C TRP A 161 21.30 4.28 -10.38
N ARG A 162 21.98 4.41 -9.23
CA ARG A 162 23.43 4.61 -9.17
C ARG A 162 24.19 3.29 -9.25
N ALA A 163 23.61 2.21 -8.73
CA ALA A 163 24.20 0.88 -8.72
C ALA A 163 24.10 0.18 -10.08
N THR A 164 23.25 0.68 -10.98
CA THR A 164 22.96 0.08 -12.29
C THR A 164 23.81 0.65 -13.44
N ARG A 165 24.95 1.28 -13.11
CA ARG A 165 25.79 2.01 -14.06
C ARG A 165 27.00 1.22 -14.53
#